data_AF-A0AAI9X2V2-F1
#
_entry.id   AF-A0AAI9X2V2-F1
#
_cell.length_a   1.000
_cell.length_b   1.000
_cell.length_c   1.000
_cell.angle_alpha   90.00
_cell.angle_beta   90.00
_cell.angle_gamma   90.00
#
_symmetry.space_group_name_H-M   'P 1'
#
loop_
_entity.id
_entity.type
_entity.pdbx_description
1 polymer ?
#
loop_
_entity_poly.entity_id
_entity_poly.type
_entity_poly.pdbx_seq_one_letter_code
_entity_poly.pdbx_strand_id
1 'polypeptide(L)'
;MGPSVNTMVEELPQFKPRRRGMKIRYPLQMAKSILKQSLQALAFLHENGIAHGDFQLGNILFPLNDIDSTPEELLLQEEDVQARSISPPVQRLDGKQDKWAPQYLCVAQPLVPFTCHTEGFKVKLSDMGGAYFFTDPLTKLVTPLGLRAPELILNGAVNNTVDIWSFGCLLFELITGQPLFCIPCSEMEDDDHLLSPTAQLGALPNELFKH
;
A
#
# COMPACT_ATOMS: atom_id res chain seq x y z
N MET A 1 8.13 -0.85 12.46
CA MET A 1 6.80 -1.26 11.96
C MET A 1 6.97 -2.48 11.08
N GLY A 2 5.99 -3.37 11.01
CA GLY A 2 6.09 -4.64 10.28
C GLY A 2 5.64 -4.52 8.82
N PRO A 3 5.33 -5.65 8.15
CA PRO A 3 4.90 -5.65 6.76
C PRO A 3 3.61 -4.85 6.57
N SER A 4 3.46 -4.28 5.39
CA SER A 4 2.23 -3.60 4.99
C SER A 4 1.14 -4.62 4.66
N VAL A 5 -0.11 -4.17 4.69
CA VAL A 5 -1.24 -4.98 4.25
C VAL A 5 -1.07 -5.41 2.80
N ASN A 6 -0.42 -4.59 1.97
CA ASN A 6 -0.11 -4.93 0.58
C ASN A 6 0.80 -6.16 0.46
N THR A 7 1.85 -6.26 1.29
CA THR A 7 2.82 -7.37 1.20
C THR A 7 2.42 -8.57 2.07
N MET A 8 1.82 -8.34 3.23
CA MET A 8 1.45 -9.38 4.19
C MET A 8 0.48 -10.42 3.60
N VAL A 9 -0.34 -10.05 2.62
CA VAL A 9 -1.28 -10.99 1.97
C VAL A 9 -0.56 -12.15 1.29
N GLU A 10 0.62 -11.90 0.73
CA GLU A 10 1.43 -12.92 0.04
C GLU A 10 2.09 -13.89 1.02
N GLU A 11 2.22 -13.47 2.27
CA GLU A 11 2.96 -14.17 3.32
C GLU A 11 2.09 -15.15 4.11
N LEU A 12 0.77 -15.10 3.93
CA LEU A 12 -0.17 -15.94 4.65
C LEU A 12 0.02 -17.44 4.34
N PRO A 13 -0.05 -18.34 5.34
CA PRO A 13 0.26 -19.76 5.17
C PRO A 13 -0.53 -20.46 4.07
N GLN A 14 -1.80 -20.08 3.84
CA GLN A 14 -2.65 -20.70 2.82
C GLN A 14 -2.18 -20.46 1.37
N PHE A 15 -1.27 -19.50 1.16
CA PHE A 15 -0.71 -19.20 -0.16
C PHE A 15 0.69 -19.81 -0.38
N LYS A 16 1.18 -20.60 0.59
CA LYS A 16 2.50 -21.25 0.54
C LYS A 16 2.34 -22.79 0.42
N PRO A 17 2.98 -23.45 -0.57
CA PRO A 17 3.74 -22.87 -1.68
C PRO A 17 2.84 -22.23 -2.75
N ARG A 18 3.34 -21.17 -3.40
CA ARG A 18 2.61 -20.40 -4.42
C ARG A 18 2.39 -21.26 -5.67
N ARG A 19 1.15 -21.32 -6.16
CA ARG A 19 0.78 -22.06 -7.39
C ARG A 19 0.31 -21.10 -8.47
N ARG A 20 0.58 -21.43 -9.73
CA ARG A 20 0.12 -20.65 -10.88
C ARG A 20 -1.40 -20.55 -10.89
N GLY A 21 -1.93 -19.35 -11.09
CA GLY A 21 -3.38 -19.09 -11.09
C GLY A 21 -4.02 -19.01 -9.70
N MET A 22 -3.24 -19.13 -8.62
CA MET A 22 -3.74 -18.96 -7.26
C MET A 22 -4.16 -17.51 -7.05
N LYS A 23 -5.41 -17.31 -6.66
CA LYS A 23 -5.96 -15.99 -6.35
C LYS A 23 -5.58 -15.59 -4.93
N ILE A 24 -4.72 -14.59 -4.80
CA ILE A 24 -4.20 -14.09 -3.52
C ILE A 24 -5.12 -12.99 -3.02
N ARG A 25 -5.66 -13.17 -1.80
CA ARG A 25 -6.50 -12.17 -1.11
C ARG A 25 -6.63 -12.51 0.37
N TYR A 26 -6.99 -11.54 1.18
CA TYR A 26 -7.25 -11.81 2.59
C TYR A 26 -8.49 -12.69 2.80
N PRO A 27 -8.49 -13.55 3.84
CA PRO A 27 -9.73 -14.14 4.36
C PRO A 27 -10.73 -13.05 4.72
N LEU A 28 -12.01 -13.26 4.43
CA LEU A 28 -13.05 -12.23 4.57
C LEU A 28 -13.07 -11.58 5.97
N GLN A 29 -12.91 -12.36 7.03
CA GLN A 29 -12.89 -11.84 8.40
C GLN A 29 -11.66 -10.96 8.67
N MET A 30 -10.51 -11.36 8.14
CA MET A 30 -9.28 -10.58 8.24
C MET A 30 -9.41 -9.27 7.46
N ALA A 31 -9.90 -9.32 6.21
CA ALA A 31 -10.20 -8.14 5.41
C ALA A 31 -11.15 -7.15 6.13
N LYS A 32 -12.25 -7.65 6.70
CA LYS A 32 -13.18 -6.84 7.50
C LYS A 32 -12.51 -6.18 8.70
N SER A 33 -11.63 -6.92 9.40
CA SER A 33 -10.89 -6.38 10.54
C SER A 33 -9.91 -5.28 10.12
N ILE A 34 -9.16 -5.49 9.03
CA ILE A 34 -8.24 -4.48 8.46
C ILE A 34 -9.02 -3.23 8.09
N LEU A 35 -10.10 -3.36 7.30
CA LEU A 35 -10.94 -2.24 6.86
C LEU A 35 -11.56 -1.47 8.03
N LYS A 36 -12.04 -2.18 9.06
CA LYS A 36 -12.59 -1.54 10.25
C LYS A 36 -11.53 -0.71 10.96
N GLN A 37 -10.34 -1.27 11.19
CA GLN A 37 -9.27 -0.59 11.91
C GLN A 37 -8.70 0.59 11.11
N SER A 38 -8.54 0.44 9.79
CA SER A 38 -8.05 1.52 8.93
C SER A 38 -9.07 2.67 8.84
N LEU A 39 -10.37 2.37 8.77
CA LEU A 39 -11.42 3.38 8.81
C LEU A 39 -11.49 4.10 10.16
N GLN A 40 -11.27 3.39 11.27
CA GLN A 40 -11.19 4.01 12.60
C GLN A 40 -10.01 4.97 12.70
N ALA A 41 -8.84 4.60 12.16
CA ALA A 41 -7.68 5.49 12.09
C ALA A 41 -7.96 6.72 11.21
N LEU A 42 -8.61 6.52 10.07
CA LEU A 42 -8.95 7.61 9.16
C LEU A 42 -9.99 8.56 9.75
N ALA A 43 -11.03 8.03 10.40
CA ALA A 43 -12.03 8.81 11.11
C ALA A 43 -11.39 9.69 12.19
N PHE A 44 -10.44 9.14 12.95
CA PHE A 44 -9.68 9.91 13.94
C PHE A 44 -8.90 11.07 13.30
N LEU A 45 -8.25 10.87 12.15
CA LEU A 45 -7.57 11.97 11.44
C LEU A 45 -8.57 13.05 11.00
N HIS A 46 -9.68 12.63 10.41
CA HIS A 46 -10.69 13.56 9.89
C HIS A 46 -11.36 14.36 11.02
N GLU A 47 -11.63 13.73 12.17
CA GLU A 47 -12.12 14.41 13.38
C GLU A 47 -11.15 15.48 13.90
N ASN A 48 -9.86 15.33 13.64
CA ASN A 48 -8.81 16.30 13.98
C ASN A 48 -8.48 17.26 12.83
N GLY A 49 -9.29 17.29 11.77
CA GLY A 49 -9.11 18.20 10.64
C GLY A 49 -7.92 17.87 9.74
N ILE A 50 -7.51 16.60 9.70
CA ILE A 50 -6.37 16.10 8.92
C ILE A 50 -6.85 15.12 7.87
N ALA A 51 -6.45 15.31 6.62
CA ALA A 51 -6.59 14.34 5.54
C ALA A 51 -5.27 13.57 5.40
N HIS A 52 -5.34 12.28 5.09
CA HIS A 52 -4.16 11.45 4.90
C HIS A 52 -3.52 11.70 3.53
N GLY A 53 -4.32 11.83 2.47
CA GLY A 53 -3.87 12.17 1.12
C GLY A 53 -3.21 11.04 0.33
N ASP A 54 -2.64 10.04 1.01
CA ASP A 54 -2.09 8.83 0.38
C ASP A 54 -2.62 7.54 1.04
N PHE A 55 -3.94 7.38 1.11
CA PHE A 55 -4.57 6.25 1.80
C PHE A 55 -4.55 4.97 0.94
N GLN A 56 -3.54 4.11 1.14
CA GLN A 56 -3.33 2.87 0.36
C GLN A 56 -2.89 1.68 1.23
N LEU A 57 -3.01 0.44 0.72
CA LEU A 57 -2.62 -0.78 1.46
C LEU A 57 -1.14 -0.82 1.85
N GLY A 58 -0.28 -0.12 1.11
CA GLY A 58 1.14 0.04 1.44
C GLY A 58 1.37 0.81 2.74
N ASN A 59 0.45 1.71 3.09
CA ASN A 59 0.54 2.61 4.24
C ASN A 59 -0.24 2.10 5.46
N ILE A 60 -0.78 0.88 5.39
CA ILE A 60 -1.43 0.22 6.51
C ILE A 60 -0.51 -0.94 6.94
N LEU A 61 0.03 -0.88 8.15
CA LEU A 61 1.09 -1.78 8.60
C LEU A 61 0.64 -2.67 9.77
N PHE A 62 1.12 -3.92 9.77
CA PHE A 62 1.06 -4.78 10.94
C PHE A 62 2.16 -4.35 11.94
N PRO A 63 1.85 -4.16 13.23
CA PRO A 63 2.86 -3.86 14.23
C PRO A 63 3.75 -5.08 14.49
N LEU A 64 5.01 -4.81 14.82
CA LEU A 64 5.94 -5.82 15.30
C LEU A 64 5.63 -6.12 16.77
N ASN A 65 5.77 -7.38 17.17
CA ASN A 65 5.68 -7.79 18.57
C ASN A 65 7.04 -7.58 19.22
N ASP A 66 7.10 -6.74 20.25
CA ASP A 66 8.21 -6.64 21.20
C ASP A 66 9.62 -6.71 20.57
N ILE A 67 9.81 -5.91 19.51
CA ILE A 67 11.10 -5.91 18.77
C ILE A 67 12.25 -5.43 19.66
N ASP A 68 11.97 -4.55 20.61
CA ASP A 68 12.97 -4.01 21.55
C ASP A 68 13.55 -5.11 22.45
N SER A 69 12.80 -6.19 22.68
CA SER A 69 13.23 -7.35 23.46
C SER A 69 13.74 -8.50 22.58
N THR A 70 13.67 -8.38 21.25
CA THR A 70 14.10 -9.43 20.32
C THR A 70 15.63 -9.39 20.15
N PRO A 71 16.36 -10.49 20.39
CA PRO A 71 17.80 -10.55 20.14
C PRO A 71 18.17 -10.18 18.71
N GLU A 72 19.23 -9.39 18.55
CA GLU A 72 19.73 -8.94 17.24
C GLU A 72 20.04 -10.13 16.32
N GLU A 73 20.57 -11.22 16.86
CA GLU A 73 20.87 -12.47 16.15
C GLU A 73 19.66 -13.07 15.41
N LEU A 74 18.43 -12.84 15.90
CA LEU A 74 17.20 -13.29 15.25
C LEU A 74 16.72 -12.32 14.16
N LEU A 75 17.17 -11.06 14.21
CA LEU A 75 16.84 -10.01 13.25
C LEU A 75 17.87 -9.93 12.13
N LEU A 76 19.09 -10.43 12.36
CA LEU A 76 20.15 -10.47 11.35
C LEU A 76 19.71 -11.34 10.18
N GLN A 77 19.79 -10.74 9.00
CA GLN A 77 19.60 -11.47 7.76
C GLN A 77 20.80 -12.41 7.56
N GLU A 78 20.50 -13.68 7.28
CA GLU A 78 21.54 -14.65 6.93
C GLU A 78 22.24 -14.21 5.64
N GLU A 79 23.58 -14.20 5.61
CA GLU A 79 24.38 -13.83 4.45
C GLU A 79 24.92 -15.08 3.75
N ASP A 80 24.08 -15.72 2.95
CA ASP A 80 24.41 -16.94 2.22
C ASP A 80 24.06 -16.85 0.73
N VAL A 81 25.10 -16.91 -0.10
CA VAL A 81 24.99 -16.94 -1.57
C VAL A 81 24.36 -18.25 -2.08
N GLN A 82 24.59 -19.37 -1.39
CA GLN A 82 24.05 -20.68 -1.76
C GLN A 82 22.56 -20.77 -1.46
N ALA A 83 22.14 -20.30 -0.27
CA ALA A 83 20.72 -20.14 0.07
C ALA A 83 20.03 -18.99 -0.67
N ARG A 84 20.79 -18.19 -1.45
CA ARG A 84 20.33 -17.02 -2.22
C ARG A 84 19.72 -15.92 -1.37
N SER A 85 20.15 -15.78 -0.11
CA SER A 85 19.77 -14.63 0.69
C SER A 85 20.54 -13.37 0.24
N ILE A 86 21.74 -13.56 -0.31
CA ILE A 86 22.55 -12.52 -0.95
C ILE A 86 22.98 -12.92 -2.37
N SER A 87 23.24 -11.94 -3.23
CA SER A 87 23.80 -12.15 -4.56
C SER A 87 25.29 -12.50 -4.49
N PRO A 88 25.88 -13.03 -5.57
CA PRO A 88 27.32 -12.92 -5.79
C PRO A 88 27.79 -11.45 -5.71
N PRO A 89 29.08 -11.18 -5.47
CA PRO A 89 29.59 -9.82 -5.43
C PRO A 89 29.20 -9.02 -6.67
N VAL A 90 28.66 -7.83 -6.48
CA VAL A 90 28.29 -6.92 -7.57
C VAL A 90 29.57 -6.54 -8.32
N GLN A 91 29.55 -6.71 -9.64
CA GLN A 91 30.66 -6.35 -10.51
C GLN A 91 30.21 -5.29 -11.50
N ARG A 92 31.03 -4.27 -11.70
CA ARG A 92 30.80 -3.31 -12.77
C ARG A 92 31.03 -3.98 -14.12
N LEU A 93 30.17 -3.67 -15.08
CA LEU A 93 30.29 -4.18 -16.45
C LEU A 93 31.57 -3.71 -17.16
N ASP A 94 32.16 -2.59 -16.71
CA ASP A 94 33.42 -2.05 -17.23
C ASP A 94 34.68 -2.58 -16.50
N GLY A 95 34.51 -3.52 -15.56
CA GLY A 95 35.61 -4.14 -14.81
C GLY A 95 36.29 -3.24 -13.77
N LYS A 96 35.82 -2.01 -13.58
CA LYS A 96 36.39 -1.10 -12.56
C LYS A 96 35.83 -1.40 -11.17
N GLN A 97 36.53 -0.93 -10.15
CA GLN A 97 36.02 -0.95 -8.77
C GLN A 97 35.09 0.25 -8.53
N ASP A 98 33.94 0.00 -7.90
CA ASP A 98 33.11 1.05 -7.30
C ASP A 98 33.26 0.96 -5.78
N LYS A 99 33.55 2.08 -5.12
CA LYS A 99 33.67 2.14 -3.65
C LYS A 99 32.33 2.41 -2.98
N TRP A 100 31.34 2.87 -3.74
CA TRP A 100 30.03 3.30 -3.25
C TRP A 100 28.94 2.28 -3.54
N ALA A 101 29.15 1.40 -4.52
CA ALA A 101 28.22 0.32 -4.78
C ALA A 101 28.23 -0.69 -3.63
N PRO A 102 27.05 -1.20 -3.22
CA PRO A 102 26.99 -2.27 -2.24
C PRO A 102 27.71 -3.52 -2.78
N GLN A 103 28.43 -4.20 -1.91
CA GLN A 103 29.21 -5.39 -2.29
C GLN A 103 28.30 -6.53 -2.75
N TYR A 104 27.11 -6.64 -2.16
CA TYR A 104 26.11 -7.67 -2.45
C TYR A 104 24.72 -7.07 -2.50
N LEU A 105 23.82 -7.69 -3.27
CA LEU A 105 22.40 -7.42 -3.20
C LEU A 105 21.77 -8.40 -2.21
N CYS A 106 20.88 -7.91 -1.34
CA CYS A 106 20.16 -8.74 -0.39
C CYS A 106 18.74 -8.99 -0.88
N VAL A 107 18.25 -10.22 -0.72
CA VAL A 107 16.82 -10.50 -0.90
C VAL A 107 16.07 -9.95 0.30
N ALA A 108 14.98 -9.23 0.09
CA ALA A 108 14.19 -8.69 1.20
C ALA A 108 13.70 -9.83 2.11
N GLN A 109 13.97 -9.73 3.41
CA GLN A 109 13.46 -10.66 4.42
C GLN A 109 12.25 -10.04 5.13
N PRO A 110 11.02 -10.54 4.90
CA PRO A 110 9.84 -9.98 5.53
C PRO A 110 9.86 -10.19 7.05
N LEU A 111 9.50 -9.16 7.81
CA LEU A 111 9.37 -9.24 9.28
C LEU A 111 8.11 -9.96 9.76
N VAL A 112 7.49 -10.78 8.90
CA VAL A 112 6.28 -11.56 9.19
C VAL A 112 6.41 -12.45 10.43
N PRO A 113 7.56 -13.12 10.68
CA PRO A 113 7.71 -13.93 11.89
C PRO A 113 7.57 -13.13 13.19
N PHE A 114 7.79 -11.82 13.13
CA PHE A 114 7.72 -10.90 14.26
C PHE A 114 6.38 -10.16 14.35
N THR A 115 5.37 -10.55 13.56
CA THR A 115 4.04 -9.91 13.62
C THR A 115 2.94 -10.85 14.07
N CYS A 116 2.09 -10.33 14.97
CA CYS A 116 0.82 -10.97 15.26
C CYS A 116 -0.16 -10.65 14.12
N HIS A 117 -0.54 -11.68 13.38
CA HIS A 117 -1.53 -11.61 12.29
C HIS A 117 -2.68 -12.64 12.49
N THR A 118 -2.73 -13.26 13.67
CA THR A 118 -3.78 -14.20 14.08
C THR A 118 -4.87 -13.47 14.87
N GLU A 119 -5.69 -14.18 15.63
CA GLU A 119 -6.82 -13.61 16.35
C GLU A 119 -6.41 -12.41 17.23
N GLY A 120 -7.12 -11.29 17.09
CA GLY A 120 -6.83 -10.06 17.83
C GLY A 120 -5.71 -9.18 17.25
N PHE A 121 -5.18 -9.48 16.06
CA PHE A 121 -4.17 -8.64 15.40
C PHE A 121 -4.60 -7.16 15.27
N LYS A 122 -3.60 -6.29 15.21
CA LYS A 122 -3.78 -4.86 14.98
C LYS A 122 -3.18 -4.43 13.66
N VAL A 123 -3.71 -3.37 13.07
CA VAL A 123 -3.06 -2.62 12.00
C VAL A 123 -2.99 -1.16 12.37
N LYS A 124 -2.01 -0.44 11.82
CA LYS A 124 -1.82 0.98 12.03
C LYS A 124 -1.63 1.68 10.70
N LEU A 125 -2.25 2.84 10.55
CA LEU A 125 -1.97 3.74 9.44
C LEU A 125 -0.60 4.40 9.66
N SER A 126 0.17 4.55 8.58
CA SER A 126 1.51 5.12 8.57
C SER A 126 1.71 6.05 7.39
N ASP A 127 2.87 6.68 7.33
CA ASP A 127 3.28 7.58 6.25
C ASP A 127 2.37 8.81 6.08
N MET A 128 2.60 9.79 6.96
CA MET A 128 1.94 11.10 6.90
C MET A 128 2.65 12.06 5.95
N GLY A 129 3.56 11.60 5.08
CA GLY A 129 4.31 12.46 4.16
C GLY A 129 3.41 13.20 3.16
N GLY A 130 2.25 12.63 2.84
CA GLY A 130 1.21 13.25 1.99
C GLY A 130 0.03 13.87 2.75
N ALA A 131 0.07 13.87 4.09
CA ALA A 131 -1.04 14.35 4.91
C ALA A 131 -1.11 15.88 4.97
N TYR A 132 -2.31 16.43 5.10
CA TYR A 132 -2.53 17.87 5.13
C TYR A 132 -3.73 18.26 6.00
N PHE A 133 -3.74 19.49 6.50
CA PHE A 133 -4.87 20.02 7.25
C PHE A 133 -5.99 20.44 6.30
N PHE A 134 -7.24 20.27 6.70
CA PHE A 134 -8.40 20.72 5.91
C PHE A 134 -8.37 22.22 5.63
N THR A 135 -7.71 22.99 6.49
CA THR A 135 -7.53 24.44 6.36
C THR A 135 -6.40 24.83 5.43
N ASP A 136 -5.51 23.91 5.09
CA ASP A 136 -4.33 24.15 4.25
C ASP A 136 -4.12 22.95 3.29
N PRO A 137 -5.01 22.80 2.28
CA PRO A 137 -4.93 21.70 1.34
C PRO A 137 -3.72 21.85 0.41
N LEU A 138 -3.11 20.71 0.05
CA LEU A 138 -2.00 20.68 -0.89
C LEU A 138 -2.43 21.16 -2.28
N THR A 139 -1.52 21.86 -2.97
CA THR A 139 -1.74 22.31 -4.36
C THR A 139 -1.79 21.13 -5.35
N LYS A 140 -1.11 20.03 -5.03
CA LYS A 140 -1.12 18.81 -5.83
C LYS A 140 -0.93 17.60 -4.92
N LEU A 141 -1.82 16.63 -5.06
CA LEU A 141 -1.75 15.37 -4.32
C LEU A 141 -1.07 14.28 -5.14
N VAL A 142 -0.23 13.47 -4.50
CA VAL A 142 0.49 12.36 -5.13
C VAL A 142 -0.16 11.04 -4.73
N THR A 143 -1.45 10.89 -5.02
CA THR A 143 -2.16 9.62 -4.81
C THR A 143 -1.92 8.69 -6.00
N PRO A 144 -1.75 7.36 -5.79
CA PRO A 144 -1.66 6.38 -6.87
C PRO A 144 -2.86 6.46 -7.83
N LEU A 145 -2.62 6.31 -9.15
CA LEU A 145 -3.64 6.50 -10.17
C LEU A 145 -4.93 5.73 -9.85
N GLY A 146 -4.88 4.42 -9.64
CA GLY A 146 -6.07 3.59 -9.35
C GLY A 146 -6.84 3.95 -8.06
N LEU A 147 -6.35 4.88 -7.24
CA LEU A 147 -6.98 5.32 -5.99
C LEU A 147 -7.39 6.80 -6.01
N ARG A 148 -7.19 7.52 -7.12
CA ARG A 148 -7.58 8.94 -7.24
C ARG A 148 -9.09 9.09 -7.38
N ALA A 149 -9.64 10.06 -6.66
CA ALA A 149 -11.04 10.42 -6.72
C ALA A 149 -11.36 11.21 -8.01
N PRO A 150 -12.58 11.08 -8.58
CA PRO A 150 -12.98 11.77 -9.81
C PRO A 150 -12.87 13.29 -9.71
N GLU A 151 -13.16 13.88 -8.55
CA GLU A 151 -12.95 15.31 -8.31
C GLU A 151 -11.48 15.71 -8.46
N LEU A 152 -10.56 14.92 -7.91
CA LEU A 152 -9.13 15.19 -8.01
C LEU A 152 -8.62 15.15 -9.46
N ILE A 153 -9.21 14.27 -10.29
CA ILE A 153 -8.84 14.14 -11.71
C ILE A 153 -9.45 15.27 -12.55
N LEU A 154 -10.74 15.55 -12.35
CA LEU A 154 -11.49 16.48 -13.19
C LEU A 154 -11.17 17.95 -12.93
N ASN A 155 -11.04 18.33 -11.66
CA ASN A 155 -10.90 19.74 -11.28
C ASN A 155 -9.73 20.00 -10.32
N GLY A 156 -8.95 18.97 -9.98
CA GLY A 156 -7.83 19.11 -9.06
C GLY A 156 -8.25 19.43 -7.63
N ALA A 157 -9.53 19.26 -7.26
CA ALA A 157 -9.98 19.54 -5.91
C ALA A 157 -9.35 18.57 -4.91
N VAL A 158 -8.62 19.16 -3.97
CA VAL A 158 -8.03 18.45 -2.84
C VAL A 158 -8.87 18.74 -1.61
N ASN A 159 -9.55 17.72 -1.10
CA ASN A 159 -10.35 17.80 0.11
C ASN A 159 -10.29 16.44 0.85
N ASN A 160 -10.91 16.35 2.03
CA ASN A 160 -10.88 15.14 2.83
C ASN A 160 -11.66 13.94 2.24
N THR A 161 -12.55 14.15 1.26
CA THR A 161 -13.32 13.05 0.66
C THR A 161 -12.46 12.14 -0.23
N VAL A 162 -11.29 12.61 -0.67
CA VAL A 162 -10.34 11.79 -1.43
C VAL A 162 -9.92 10.54 -0.65
N ASP A 163 -9.73 10.63 0.67
CA ASP A 163 -9.39 9.46 1.48
C ASP A 163 -10.54 8.45 1.56
N ILE A 164 -11.79 8.94 1.56
CA ILE A 164 -12.99 8.08 1.59
C ILE A 164 -13.15 7.35 0.25
N TRP A 165 -12.85 8.02 -0.86
CA TRP A 165 -12.80 7.39 -2.18
C TRP A 165 -11.73 6.29 -2.21
N SER A 166 -10.50 6.60 -1.78
CA SER A 166 -9.42 5.61 -1.71
C SER A 166 -9.82 4.43 -0.81
N PHE A 167 -10.45 4.67 0.34
CA PHE A 167 -11.00 3.61 1.20
C PHE A 167 -12.00 2.70 0.46
N GLY A 168 -12.90 3.26 -0.35
CA GLY A 168 -13.82 2.49 -1.19
C GLY A 168 -13.09 1.57 -2.18
N CYS A 169 -12.02 2.07 -2.80
CA CYS A 169 -11.17 1.27 -3.68
C CYS A 169 -10.47 0.14 -2.91
N LEU A 170 -9.92 0.43 -1.72
CA LEU A 170 -9.27 -0.59 -0.87
C LEU A 170 -10.25 -1.65 -0.36
N LEU A 171 -11.51 -1.27 -0.11
CA LEU A 171 -12.57 -2.21 0.26
C LEU A 171 -12.82 -3.22 -0.85
N PHE A 172 -12.93 -2.76 -2.09
CA PHE A 172 -13.04 -3.67 -3.23
C PHE A 172 -11.79 -4.55 -3.37
N GLU A 173 -10.60 -3.97 -3.25
CA GLU A 173 -9.34 -4.69 -3.41
C GLU A 173 -9.13 -5.78 -2.37
N LEU A 174 -9.39 -5.50 -1.09
CA LEU A 174 -9.25 -6.47 -0.01
C LEU A 174 -10.23 -7.64 -0.12
N ILE A 175 -11.44 -7.39 -0.65
CA ILE A 175 -12.48 -8.41 -0.79
C ILE A 175 -12.27 -9.25 -2.06
N THR A 176 -11.95 -8.60 -3.17
CA THR A 176 -11.84 -9.27 -4.47
C THR A 176 -10.43 -9.78 -4.75
N GLY A 177 -9.40 -9.23 -4.10
CA GLY A 177 -7.99 -9.48 -4.37
C GLY A 177 -7.49 -8.79 -5.65
N GLN A 178 -8.23 -7.84 -6.22
CA GLN A 178 -7.88 -7.11 -7.43
C GLN A 178 -8.20 -5.62 -7.24
N PRO A 179 -7.38 -4.70 -7.77
CA PRO A 179 -7.69 -3.27 -7.70
C PRO A 179 -9.02 -2.97 -8.38
N LEU A 180 -9.75 -1.98 -7.87
CA LEU A 180 -11.03 -1.55 -8.45
C LEU A 180 -10.84 -0.92 -9.84
N PHE A 181 -9.78 -0.11 -9.98
CA PHE A 181 -9.43 0.57 -11.21
C PHE A 181 -7.99 0.20 -11.61
N CYS A 182 -7.84 -0.36 -12.80
CA CYS A 182 -6.55 -0.64 -13.43
C CYS A 182 -6.28 0.43 -14.48
N ILE A 183 -5.57 1.50 -14.11
CA ILE A 183 -5.24 2.57 -15.05
C ILE A 183 -3.88 2.26 -15.69
N PRO A 184 -3.79 2.04 -17.02
CA PRO A 184 -2.51 1.90 -17.69
C PRO A 184 -1.73 3.22 -17.62
N CYS A 185 -0.41 3.16 -17.44
CA CYS A 185 0.46 4.32 -17.66
C CYS A 185 0.55 4.53 -19.19
N SER A 186 -0.45 5.21 -19.76
CA SER A 186 -0.49 5.63 -21.16
C SER A 186 -0.32 7.15 -21.25
N GLU A 187 0.00 7.70 -22.42
CA GLU A 187 0.09 9.16 -22.61
C GLU A 187 -1.26 9.89 -22.48
N MET A 188 -2.38 9.14 -22.40
CA MET A 188 -3.76 9.64 -22.21
C MET A 188 -4.24 9.34 -20.78
N GLU A 189 -3.42 9.65 -19.78
CA GLU A 189 -3.66 9.26 -18.39
C GLU A 189 -5.06 9.67 -17.91
N ASP A 190 -5.51 10.89 -18.17
CA ASP A 190 -6.79 11.40 -17.61
C ASP A 190 -8.04 10.80 -18.28
N ASP A 191 -8.02 10.55 -19.59
CA ASP A 191 -9.16 9.96 -20.31
C ASP A 191 -9.35 8.48 -19.92
N ASP A 192 -8.27 7.70 -19.90
CA ASP A 192 -8.30 6.31 -19.43
C ASP A 192 -8.73 6.23 -17.95
N HIS A 193 -8.33 7.23 -17.16
CA HIS A 193 -8.67 7.35 -15.75
C HIS A 193 -10.15 7.64 -15.49
N LEU A 194 -10.84 8.38 -16.36
CA LEU A 194 -12.28 8.64 -16.23
C LEU A 194 -13.15 7.53 -16.84
N LEU A 195 -12.64 6.84 -17.85
CA LEU A 195 -13.34 5.71 -18.47
C LEU A 195 -13.47 4.52 -17.51
N SER A 196 -12.45 4.23 -16.70
CA SER A 196 -12.47 3.08 -15.79
C SER A 196 -13.54 3.18 -14.68
N PRO A 197 -13.67 4.28 -13.91
CA PRO A 197 -14.78 4.52 -13.00
C PRO A 197 -16.13 4.49 -13.69
N THR A 198 -16.24 5.10 -14.87
CA THR A 198 -17.51 5.14 -15.60
C THR A 198 -17.98 3.74 -16.02
N ALA A 199 -17.04 2.88 -16.45
CA ALA A 199 -17.33 1.50 -16.81
C ALA A 199 -17.74 0.63 -15.61
N GLN A 200 -17.15 0.87 -14.44
CA GLN A 200 -17.34 0.01 -13.26
C GLN A 200 -18.47 0.49 -12.34
N LEU A 201 -18.68 1.80 -12.24
CA LEU A 201 -19.63 2.45 -11.32
C LEU A 201 -20.81 3.11 -12.04
N GLY A 202 -20.74 3.30 -13.36
CA GLY A 202 -21.72 4.04 -14.15
C GLY A 202 -21.37 5.52 -14.32
N ALA A 203 -22.29 6.28 -14.93
CA ALA A 203 -22.05 7.69 -15.24
C ALA A 203 -21.72 8.53 -14.00
N LEU A 204 -20.68 9.36 -14.10
CA LEU A 204 -20.30 10.30 -13.06
C LEU A 204 -21.39 11.38 -12.87
N PRO A 205 -21.61 11.85 -11.62
CA PRO A 205 -22.55 12.94 -11.34
C PRO A 205 -22.28 14.20 -12.18
N ASN A 206 -23.34 14.84 -12.68
CA ASN A 206 -23.24 16.04 -13.50
C ASN A 206 -22.58 17.22 -12.77
N GLU A 207 -22.65 17.24 -11.43
CA GLU A 207 -22.04 18.26 -10.57
C GLU A 207 -20.52 18.31 -10.71
N LEU A 208 -19.87 17.18 -11.01
CA LEU A 208 -18.41 17.10 -11.15
C LEU A 208 -17.89 17.82 -12.40
N PHE A 209 -18.76 18.05 -13.39
CA PHE A 209 -18.42 18.74 -14.65
C PHE A 209 -18.75 20.24 -14.62
N LYS A 210 -19.26 20.76 -13.50
CA LYS A 210 -19.57 22.18 -13.34
C LYS A 210 -18.34 22.90 -12.79
N HIS A 211 -17.84 23.86 -13.55
CA HIS A 211 -16.73 24.75 -13.17
C HIS A 211 -17.16 25.82 -12.16
#